data_AF-A0A353Q2H2-F1
#
_entry.id   AF-A0A353Q2H2-F1
#
_cell.length_a   1.000
_cell.length_b   1.000
_cell.length_c   1.000
_cell.angle_alpha   90.00
_cell.angle_beta   90.00
_cell.angle_gamma   90.00
#
_symmetry.space_group_name_H-M   'P 1'
#
loop_
_entity.id
_entity.type
_entity.pdbx_description
1 polymer ?
#
loop_
_entity_poly.entity_id
_entity_poly.type
_entity_poly.pdbx_seq_one_letter_code
_entity_poly.pdbx_strand_id
1 'polypeptide(L)'
;MGFSRPLTIGLICGILDILPVVGTAMVFIPMIIFELASERIFLSVGLICLYLLLQASRKIMEVKFVGSSLKINPLITLISIYAGIKIYGAWGIIFGPIVVILFKELYNVIIIRCELPIT
;
A
#
# COMPACT_ATOMS: atom_id res chain seq x y z
N MET A 1 -16.32 -29.52 5.34
CA MET A 1 -17.67 -29.24 5.85
C MET A 1 -18.01 -27.83 5.37
N GLY A 2 -19.10 -27.69 4.60
CA GLY A 2 -19.52 -26.39 4.07
C GLY A 2 -19.78 -25.43 5.23
N PHE A 3 -19.23 -24.22 5.12
CA PHE A 3 -19.48 -23.13 6.06
C PHE A 3 -20.97 -23.04 6.37
N SER A 4 -21.36 -23.24 7.64
CA SER A 4 -22.76 -23.31 8.06
C SER A 4 -23.55 -22.02 7.76
N ARG A 5 -22.87 -20.89 7.50
CA ARG A 5 -23.44 -19.61 7.07
C ARG A 5 -22.54 -18.90 6.04
N PRO A 6 -22.52 -19.33 4.77
CA PRO A 6 -21.66 -18.75 3.73
C PRO A 6 -21.97 -17.27 3.50
N LEU A 7 -23.25 -16.90 3.55
CA LEU A 7 -23.72 -15.52 3.39
C LEU A 7 -23.16 -14.59 4.47
N THR A 8 -23.14 -15.02 5.73
CA THR A 8 -22.66 -14.16 6.83
C THR A 8 -21.16 -13.91 6.72
N ILE A 9 -20.39 -14.93 6.34
CA ILE A 9 -18.93 -14.82 6.17
C ILE A 9 -18.61 -13.98 4.94
N GLY A 10 -19.35 -14.13 3.84
CA GLY A 10 -19.20 -13.31 2.64
C GLY A 10 -19.51 -11.82 2.90
N LEU A 11 -20.53 -11.52 3.70
CA LEU A 11 -20.92 -10.14 4.05
C LEU A 11 -19.86 -9.46 4.92
N ILE A 12 -19.32 -10.19 5.91
CA ILE A 12 -18.20 -9.73 6.74
C ILE A 12 -16.95 -9.53 5.87
N CYS A 13 -16.66 -10.46 4.97
CA CYS A 13 -15.53 -10.37 4.05
C CYS A 13 -15.64 -9.15 3.12
N GLY A 14 -16.83 -8.86 2.58
CA GLY A 14 -17.07 -7.68 1.75
C GLY A 14 -16.91 -6.35 2.50
N ILE A 15 -17.34 -6.29 3.76
CA ILE A 15 -17.13 -5.11 4.62
C ILE A 15 -15.65 -4.96 4.97
N LEU A 16 -14.95 -6.06 5.25
CA LEU A 16 -13.52 -6.05 5.58
C LEU A 16 -12.66 -5.65 4.36
N ASP A 17 -13.04 -6.04 3.14
CA ASP A 17 -12.28 -5.74 1.92
C ASP A 17 -12.29 -4.24 1.55
N ILE A 18 -13.12 -3.41 2.21
CA ILE A 18 -13.03 -1.93 2.14
C ILE A 18 -11.73 -1.39 2.72
N LEU A 19 -11.13 -2.11 3.68
CA LEU A 19 -9.76 -1.89 4.17
C LEU A 19 -8.91 -2.99 3.55
N PRO A 20 -8.61 -2.90 2.25
CA PRO A 20 -8.32 -4.08 1.46
C PRO A 20 -7.07 -4.81 2.04
N VAL A 21 -6.09 -4.10 2.62
CA VAL A 21 -4.89 -4.71 3.26
C VAL A 21 -5.23 -5.45 4.56
N VAL A 22 -6.04 -4.85 5.43
CA VAL A 22 -6.35 -5.39 6.77
C VAL A 22 -7.43 -6.48 6.68
N GLY A 23 -8.44 -6.25 5.84
CA GLY A 23 -9.57 -7.16 5.67
C GLY A 23 -9.21 -8.49 5.06
N THR A 24 -8.35 -8.49 4.04
CA THR A 24 -7.89 -9.75 3.42
C THR A 24 -7.08 -10.59 4.40
N ALA A 25 -6.18 -9.99 5.20
CA ALA A 25 -5.41 -10.72 6.20
C ALA A 25 -6.31 -11.31 7.31
N MET A 26 -7.27 -10.52 7.83
CA MET A 26 -8.17 -10.97 8.90
C MET A 26 -9.05 -12.16 8.50
N VAL A 27 -9.41 -12.30 7.22
CA VAL A 27 -10.25 -13.41 6.74
C VAL A 27 -9.42 -14.61 6.31
N PHE A 28 -8.34 -14.38 5.55
CA PHE A 28 -7.53 -15.47 5.00
C PHE A 28 -6.71 -16.20 6.07
N ILE A 29 -6.14 -15.49 7.05
CA ILE A 29 -5.34 -16.12 8.12
C ILE A 29 -6.12 -17.20 8.89
N PRO A 30 -7.31 -16.92 9.46
CA PRO A 30 -8.06 -17.94 10.19
C PRO A 30 -8.55 -19.07 9.28
N MET A 31 -8.91 -18.79 8.02
CA MET A 31 -9.30 -19.85 7.07
C MET A 31 -8.13 -20.79 6.73
N ILE A 32 -6.93 -20.24 6.52
CA ILE A 32 -5.72 -21.03 6.25
C ILE A 32 -5.41 -21.92 7.45
N ILE A 33 -5.46 -21.38 8.68
CA ILE A 33 -5.24 -22.15 9.91
C ILE A 33 -6.28 -23.27 10.06
N PHE A 34 -7.55 -22.99 9.76
CA PHE A 34 -8.63 -23.97 9.87
C PHE A 34 -8.50 -25.11 8.86
N GLU A 35 -8.12 -24.82 7.60
CA GLU A 35 -7.89 -25.83 6.57
C GLU A 35 -6.62 -26.67 6.83
N LEU A 36 -5.58 -26.06 7.42
CA LEU A 36 -4.38 -26.77 7.91
C LEU A 36 -4.73 -27.72 9.05
N ALA A 37 -5.53 -27.27 10.03
CA ALA A 37 -6.02 -28.11 11.12
C ALA A 37 -6.97 -29.23 10.66
N SER A 38 -7.61 -29.06 9.50
CA SER A 38 -8.49 -30.07 8.89
C SER A 38 -7.76 -31.08 7.98
N GLU A 39 -6.41 -31.05 7.97
CA GLU A 39 -5.52 -31.87 7.13
C GLU A 39 -5.78 -31.77 5.61
N ARG A 40 -6.46 -30.71 5.16
CA ARG A 40 -6.78 -30.47 3.75
C ARG A 40 -5.68 -29.64 3.10
N ILE A 41 -4.59 -30.32 2.77
CA ILE A 41 -3.39 -29.70 2.18
C ILE A 41 -3.72 -28.96 0.87
N PHE A 42 -4.55 -29.55 0.00
CA PHE A 42 -4.86 -28.99 -1.31
C PHE A 42 -5.58 -27.62 -1.23
N LEU A 43 -6.57 -27.49 -0.33
CA LEU A 43 -7.28 -26.23 -0.12
C LEU A 43 -6.38 -25.19 0.56
N SER A 44 -5.60 -25.59 1.57
CA SER A 44 -4.68 -24.68 2.27
C SER A 44 -3.65 -24.05 1.33
N VAL A 45 -3.05 -24.84 0.43
CA VAL A 45 -2.08 -24.34 -0.55
C VAL A 45 -2.73 -23.36 -1.53
N GLY A 46 -3.96 -23.63 -1.97
CA GLY A 46 -4.73 -22.71 -2.81
C GLY A 46 -5.00 -21.37 -2.13
N LEU A 47 -5.39 -21.38 -0.85
CA LEU A 47 -5.64 -20.15 -0.08
C LEU A 47 -4.35 -19.34 0.15
N ILE A 48 -3.23 -20.01 0.45
CA ILE A 48 -1.92 -19.35 0.63
C ILE A 48 -1.46 -18.70 -0.68
N CYS A 49 -1.61 -19.40 -1.80
CA CYS A 49 -1.28 -18.86 -3.13
C CYS A 49 -2.13 -17.63 -3.46
N LEU A 50 -3.44 -17.69 -3.21
CA LEU A 50 -4.36 -16.57 -3.43
C LEU A 50 -3.99 -15.36 -2.55
N TYR A 51 -3.66 -15.59 -1.28
CA TYR A 51 -3.21 -14.55 -0.35
C TYR A 51 -1.91 -13.87 -0.82
N LEU A 52 -0.93 -14.64 -1.32
CA LEU A 52 0.30 -14.11 -1.92
C LEU A 52 0.03 -13.27 -3.16
N LEU A 53 -0.86 -13.74 -4.04
CA LEU A 53 -1.25 -13.01 -5.25
C LEU A 53 -1.90 -11.66 -4.92
N LEU A 54 -2.78 -11.63 -3.91
CA LEU A 54 -3.41 -10.41 -3.41
C LEU A 54 -2.38 -9.44 -2.80
N GLN A 55 -1.40 -9.95 -2.06
CA GLN A 55 -0.31 -9.10 -1.56
C GLN A 55 0.54 -8.53 -2.70
N ALA A 56 0.87 -9.33 -3.71
CA ALA A 56 1.65 -8.90 -4.86
C ALA A 56 0.93 -7.81 -5.65
N SER A 57 -0.36 -7.98 -5.95
CA SER A 57 -1.15 -6.98 -6.67
C SER A 57 -1.22 -5.65 -5.93
N ARG A 58 -1.37 -5.69 -4.60
CA ARG A 58 -1.31 -4.49 -3.73
C ARG A 58 0.04 -3.80 -3.79
N LYS A 59 1.13 -4.54 -3.62
CA LYS A 59 2.49 -3.98 -3.70
C LYS A 59 2.75 -3.34 -5.06
N ILE A 60 2.25 -3.92 -6.14
CA ILE A 60 2.37 -3.33 -7.48
C ILE A 60 1.58 -2.03 -7.58
N MET A 61 0.34 -1.99 -7.07
CA MET A 61 -0.44 -0.75 -7.03
C MET A 61 0.26 0.33 -6.19
N GLU A 62 0.75 -0.01 -5.00
CA GLU A 62 1.42 0.91 -4.09
C GLU A 62 2.74 1.43 -4.68
N VAL A 63 3.59 0.55 -5.22
CA VAL A 63 4.85 0.92 -5.90
C VAL A 63 4.58 1.76 -7.15
N LYS A 64 3.53 1.47 -7.91
CA LYS A 64 3.17 2.24 -9.10
C LYS A 64 2.66 3.64 -8.71
N PHE A 65 1.84 3.76 -7.68
CA PHE A 65 1.36 5.06 -7.18
C PHE A 65 2.52 5.93 -6.65
N VAL A 66 3.43 5.33 -5.89
CA VAL A 66 4.61 6.02 -5.36
C VAL A 66 5.59 6.39 -6.48
N GLY A 67 5.86 5.48 -7.42
CA GLY A 67 6.82 5.69 -8.51
C GLY A 67 6.36 6.66 -9.61
N SER A 68 5.05 6.75 -9.86
CA SER A 68 4.51 7.67 -10.89
C SER A 68 4.32 9.11 -10.39
N SER A 69 4.10 9.29 -9.08
CA SER A 69 3.93 10.62 -8.48
C SER A 69 5.27 11.30 -8.18
N LEU A 70 6.30 10.52 -7.86
CA LEU A 70 7.63 11.04 -7.51
C LEU A 70 8.51 11.23 -8.73
N LYS A 71 8.09 12.06 -9.70
CA LYS A 71 8.87 12.49 -10.89
C LYS A 71 10.15 13.28 -10.54
N ILE A 72 10.80 12.96 -9.42
CA ILE A 72 11.85 13.67 -8.70
C ILE A 72 13.16 12.97 -9.02
N ASN A 73 14.18 13.76 -9.34
CA ASN A 73 15.51 13.22 -9.61
C ASN A 73 16.02 12.52 -8.33
N PRO A 74 16.43 11.23 -8.38
CA PRO A 74 16.91 10.48 -7.22
C PRO A 74 18.01 11.18 -6.43
N LEU A 75 18.85 12.00 -7.09
CA LEU A 75 19.86 12.82 -6.42
C LEU A 75 19.23 13.79 -5.41
N ILE A 76 18.13 14.44 -5.79
CA ILE A 76 17.44 15.42 -4.93
C ILE A 76 16.84 14.71 -3.71
N THR A 77 16.29 13.52 -3.90
CA THR A 77 15.77 12.67 -2.81
C THR A 77 16.90 12.25 -1.86
N LEU A 78 18.06 11.87 -2.40
CA LEU A 78 19.22 11.46 -1.60
C LEU A 78 19.79 12.62 -0.77
N ILE A 79 19.92 13.80 -1.40
CA ILE A 79 20.35 15.03 -0.73
C ILE A 79 19.36 15.39 0.39
N SER A 80 18.06 15.24 0.13
CA SER A 80 17.02 15.51 1.10
C SER A 80 17.07 14.57 2.31
N ILE A 81 17.25 13.27 2.07
CA ILE A 81 17.39 12.28 3.16
C ILE A 81 18.62 12.62 4.01
N TYR A 82 19.75 12.94 3.39
CA TYR A 82 20.97 13.31 4.11
C TYR A 82 20.77 14.57 4.96
N ALA A 83 20.15 15.62 4.39
CA ALA A 83 19.81 16.83 5.11
C ALA A 83 18.82 16.55 6.25
N GLY A 84 17.78 15.75 6.01
CA GLY A 84 16.78 15.35 6.98
C GLY A 84 17.37 14.58 8.16
N ILE A 85 18.29 13.63 7.89
CA ILE A 85 18.99 12.88 8.94
C ILE A 85 19.83 13.81 9.81
N LYS A 86 20.50 14.81 9.21
CA LYS A 86 21.33 15.76 9.97
C LYS A 86 20.50 16.64 10.91
N ILE A 87 19.25 16.96 10.56
CA ILE A 87 18.38 17.85 11.34
C ILE A 87 17.54 17.07 12.36
N TYR A 88 16.99 15.91 11.97
CA TYR A 88 15.99 15.15 12.74
C TYR A 88 16.44 13.72 13.12
N GLY A 89 17.68 13.33 12.83
CA GLY A 89 18.19 11.98 13.14
C GLY A 89 17.49 10.88 12.33
N ALA A 90 17.21 9.73 12.94
CA ALA A 90 16.58 8.59 12.25
C ALA A 90 15.21 8.91 11.62
N TRP A 91 14.44 9.81 12.24
CA TRP A 91 13.16 10.28 11.71
C TRP A 91 13.30 11.10 10.43
N GLY A 92 14.49 11.67 10.19
CA GLY A 92 14.82 12.45 9.01
C GLY A 92 14.72 11.68 7.68
N ILE A 93 14.81 10.34 7.71
CA ILE A 93 14.68 9.48 6.52
C ILE A 93 13.28 9.59 5.90
N ILE A 94 12.26 9.71 6.75
CA ILE A 94 10.86 9.84 6.31
C ILE A 94 10.56 11.32 6.02
N PHE A 95 10.91 12.20 6.94
CA PHE A 95 10.58 13.63 6.83
C PHE A 95 11.30 14.34 5.67
N GLY A 96 12.55 13.99 5.36
CA GLY A 96 13.32 14.60 4.28
C GLY A 96 12.61 14.57 2.92
N PRO A 97 12.35 13.38 2.35
CA PRO A 97 11.70 13.29 1.06
C PRO A 97 10.28 13.91 1.08
N ILE A 98 9.52 13.74 2.16
CA ILE A 98 8.17 14.33 2.30
C ILE A 98 8.18 15.85 2.14
N VAL A 99 9.11 16.55 2.80
CA VAL A 99 9.22 18.01 2.68
C VAL A 99 9.55 18.42 1.25
N VAL A 100 10.50 17.74 0.60
CA VAL A 100 10.88 18.04 -0.80
C VAL A 100 9.75 17.78 -1.78
N ILE A 101 8.97 16.72 -1.58
CA ILE A 101 7.80 16.42 -2.40
C ILE A 101 6.76 17.55 -2.28
N LEU A 102 6.44 17.97 -1.04
CA LEU A 102 5.49 19.06 -0.79
C LEU A 102 5.94 20.38 -1.43
N PHE A 103 7.22 20.74 -1.28
CA PHE A 103 7.77 21.95 -1.90
C PHE A 103 7.72 21.88 -3.43
N LYS A 104 8.02 20.72 -4.01
CA LYS A 104 7.99 20.54 -5.45
C LYS A 104 6.58 20.62 -6.01
N GLU A 105 5.61 19.98 -5.37
CA GLU A 105 4.21 20.04 -5.77
C GLU A 105 3.68 21.48 -5.65
N LEU A 106 4.01 22.19 -4.56
CA LEU A 106 3.65 23.60 -4.41
C LEU A 106 4.24 24.48 -5.52
N TYR A 107 5.53 24.29 -5.85
CA TYR A 107 6.19 25.02 -6.93
C TYR A 107 5.56 24.72 -8.30
N ASN A 108 5.20 23.46 -8.56
CA ASN A 108 4.55 23.05 -9.80
C ASN A 108 3.15 23.67 -9.94
N VAL A 109 2.35 23.66 -8.87
CA VAL A 109 1.04 24.31 -8.83
C VAL A 109 1.14 25.82 -9.06
N ILE A 110 2.12 26.49 -8.42
CA ILE A 110 2.34 27.93 -8.59
C ILE A 110 2.73 28.27 -10.03
N ILE A 111 3.65 27.52 -10.64
CA ILE A 111 4.07 27.73 -12.04
C ILE A 111 2.91 27.52 -13.01
N ILE A 112 2.19 26.42 -12.90
CA ILE A 112 1.04 26.13 -13.78
C ILE A 112 -0.03 27.21 -13.61
N ARG A 113 -0.24 27.71 -12.39
CA ARG A 113 -1.18 28.82 -12.13
C ARG A 113 -0.70 30.15 -12.72
N CYS A 114 0.61 30.38 -12.79
CA CYS A 114 1.20 31.57 -13.41
C CYS A 114 1.17 31.53 -14.95
N GLU A 115 1.06 30.34 -15.56
CA GLU A 115 0.93 30.18 -17.02
C GLU A 115 -0.52 30.25 -17.54
N LEU A 116 -1.53 30.29 -16.66
CA LEU A 116 -2.95 30.46 -17.02
C LEU A 116 -3.60 31.78 -16.52
N PRO A 117 -3.06 32.97 -16.85
CA PRO A 117 -3.82 34.22 -16.81
C PRO A 117 -4.38 34.66 -18.18
N ILE A 118 -4.33 33.85 -19.23
CA ILE A 118 -4.96 34.17 -20.53
C ILE A 118 -5.35 32.94 -21.37
N THR A 119 -6.45 32.27 -21.03
CA THR A 119 -7.52 31.84 -21.99
C THR A 119 -8.75 31.34 -21.24
#